data_AF-A0AAW2FAL3-F1
#
_entry.id   AF-A0AAW2FAL3-F1
#
_cell.length_a   1.000
_cell.length_b   1.000
_cell.length_c   1.000
_cell.angle_alpha   90.00
_cell.angle_beta   90.00
_cell.angle_gamma   90.00
#
_symmetry.space_group_name_H-M   'P 1'
#
loop_
_entity.id
_entity.type
_entity.pdbx_description
1 polymer ?
#
loop_
_entity_poly.entity_id
_entity_poly.type
_entity_poly.pdbx_seq_one_letter_code
_entity_poly.pdbx_strand_id
1 'polypeptide(L)' 'MIHYLSKIILLAWACESNKNQAKEIGVTLHEILNSTTDKEIKNELHLFSLQILHCKNIFMTKGVTVDATLLTAVSN' A
#
# COMPACT_ATOMS: atom_id res chain seq x y z
N MET A 1 1.51 13.20 -26.19
CA MET A 1 2.49 12.23 -25.64
C MET A 1 2.93 12.62 -24.22
N ILE A 2 3.50 13.82 -24.00
CA ILE A 2 3.96 14.30 -22.68
C ILE A 2 2.85 14.30 -21.60
N HIS A 3 1.65 14.76 -21.92
CA HIS A 3 0.51 14.76 -20.98
C HIS A 3 0.03 13.35 -20.56
N TYR A 4 0.25 12.34 -21.40
CA TYR A 4 -0.10 10.95 -21.05
C TYR A 4 0.98 10.34 -20.15
N LEU A 5 2.25 10.63 -20.42
CA LEU A 5 3.38 10.21 -19.58
C LEU A 5 3.28 10.81 -18.17
N SER A 6 2.92 12.10 -18.05
CA SER A 6 2.74 12.72 -16.73
C SER A 6 1.62 12.07 -15.92
N LYS A 7 0.52 11.65 -16.55
CA LYS A 7 -0.56 10.91 -15.88
C LYS A 7 -0.09 9.54 -15.38
N ILE A 8 0.68 8.80 -16.16
CA ILE A 8 1.23 7.50 -15.77
C ILE A 8 2.21 7.67 -14.59
N ILE A 9 3.04 8.72 -14.62
CA ILE A 9 3.94 9.08 -13.50
C ILE A 9 3.17 9.36 -12.21
N LEU A 10 2.11 10.16 -12.28
CA LEU A 10 1.28 10.47 -11.11
C LEU A 10 0.59 9.22 -10.55
N LEU A 11 0.11 8.33 -11.41
CA LEU A 11 -0.52 7.07 -11.01
C LEU A 11 0.47 6.12 -10.32
N ALA A 12 1.63 5.90 -10.92
CA ALA A 12 2.67 5.06 -10.33
C ALA A 12 3.19 5.64 -9.01
N TRP A 13 3.34 6.97 -8.93
CA TRP A 13 3.71 7.65 -7.69
C TRP A 13 2.66 7.47 -6.58
N ALA A 14 1.38 7.65 -6.90
CA ALA A 14 0.29 7.41 -5.94
C ALA A 14 0.26 5.94 -5.47
N CYS A 15 0.48 4.98 -6.38
CA CYS A 15 0.53 3.56 -6.04
C CYS A 15 1.72 3.22 -5.11
N GLU A 16 2.91 3.74 -5.39
CA GLU A 16 4.10 3.51 -4.55
C GLU A 16 3.95 4.18 -3.17
N SER A 17 3.40 5.40 -3.12
CA SER A 17 3.12 6.09 -1.87
C SER A 17 2.12 5.33 -1.01
N ASN A 18 1.03 4.82 -1.59
CA ASN A 18 0.04 4.02 -0.88
C ASN A 18 0.64 2.71 -0.35
N LYS A 19 1.53 2.07 -1.12
CA LYS A 19 2.25 0.87 -0.69
C LYS A 19 3.18 1.14 0.49
N ASN A 20 3.89 2.27 0.50
CA ASN A 20 4.73 2.66 1.63
C ASN A 20 3.89 2.97 2.88
N GLN A 21 2.81 3.76 2.73
CA GLN A 21 1.89 4.07 3.82
C GLN A 21 1.24 2.80 4.40
N ALA A 22 0.85 1.83 3.58
CA ALA A 22 0.30 0.57 4.07
C ALA A 22 1.31 -0.24 4.90
N LYS A 23 2.60 -0.17 4.56
CA LYS A 23 3.66 -0.81 5.36
C LYS A 23 3.85 -0.10 6.70
N GLU A 24 3.83 1.22 6.71
CA GLU A 24 3.89 2.03 7.95
C GLU A 24 2.71 1.73 8.87
N ILE A 25 1.48 1.63 8.33
CA ILE A 25 0.29 1.22 9.09
C ILE A 25 0.54 -0.12 9.79
N GLY A 26 1.11 -1.12 9.09
CA GLY A 26 1.42 -2.41 9.69
C GLY A 26 2.40 -2.34 10.88
N VAL A 27 3.41 -1.46 10.79
CA VAL A 27 4.38 -1.23 11.88
C VAL A 27 3.70 -0.57 13.07
N THR A 28 2.98 0.53 12.84
CA THR A 28 2.25 1.27 13.88
C THR A 28 1.23 0.39 14.59
N LEU A 29 0.52 -0.45 13.83
CA LEU A 29 -0.47 -1.37 14.37
C LEU A 29 0.18 -2.40 15.31
N HIS A 30 1.36 -2.93 14.95
CA HIS A 30 2.12 -3.83 15.81
C HIS A 30 2.57 -3.16 17.13
N GLU A 31 3.01 -1.90 17.07
CA GLU A 31 3.38 -1.11 18.25
C GLU A 31 2.17 -0.85 19.17
N ILE A 32 1.00 -0.50 18.61
CA ILE A 32 -0.24 -0.30 19.37
C ILE A 32 -0.73 -1.62 19.98
N LEU A 33 -0.65 -2.73 19.24
CA LEU A 33 -1.05 -4.05 19.74
C LEU A 33 -0.18 -4.51 20.93
N ASN A 34 1.09 -4.11 20.94
CA ASN A 34 2.04 -4.43 22.00
C ASN A 34 1.84 -3.58 23.26
N SER A 35 1.36 -2.34 23.11
CA SER A 35 1.12 -1.40 24.21
C SER A 35 -0.30 -1.41 24.76
N THR A 36 -1.26 -1.96 24.01
CA THR A 36 -2.67 -2.05 24.43
C THR A 36 -2.89 -3.18 25.44
N THR A 37 -3.41 -2.81 26.62
CA THR A 37 -3.84 -3.74 27.67
C THR A 37 -5.33 -4.10 27.57
N ASP A 38 -6.12 -3.25 26.90
CA ASP A 38 -7.55 -3.48 26.68
C ASP A 38 -7.78 -4.64 25.71
N LYS A 39 -8.54 -5.65 26.15
CA LYS A 39 -8.72 -6.90 25.41
C LYS A 39 -9.65 -6.74 24.20
N GLU A 40 -10.61 -5.83 24.24
CA GLU A 40 -11.55 -5.56 23.15
C GLU A 40 -10.83 -4.82 22.03
N ILE A 41 -10.13 -3.73 22.37
CA ILE A 41 -9.31 -2.95 21.44
C ILE A 41 -8.23 -3.83 20.80
N LYS A 42 -7.56 -4.69 21.58
CA LYS A 42 -6.55 -5.61 21.07
C LYS A 42 -7.12 -6.60 20.04
N ASN A 43 -8.35 -7.07 20.24
CA ASN A 43 -8.99 -8.01 19.33
C ASN A 43 -9.39 -7.34 18.00
N GLU A 44 -9.94 -6.12 18.07
CA GLU A 44 -10.28 -5.35 16.87
C GLU A 44 -9.04 -4.99 16.04
N LEU A 45 -7.97 -4.51 16.68
CA LEU A 45 -6.71 -4.24 16.00
C LEU A 45 -6.13 -5.52 15.38
N HIS A 46 -6.23 -6.66 16.05
CA HIS A 46 -5.76 -7.93 15.49
C HIS A 46 -6.52 -8.31 14.21
N LEU A 47 -7.86 -8.17 14.22
CA LEU A 47 -8.69 -8.39 13.03
C LEU A 47 -8.35 -7.42 11.90
N PHE A 48 -8.15 -6.14 12.20
CA PHE A 48 -7.72 -5.14 11.23
C PHE A 48 -6.34 -5.45 10.64
N SER A 49 -5.38 -5.90 11.47
CA SER A 49 -4.05 -6.34 11.02
C SER A 49 -4.12 -7.50 10.04
N LEU A 50 -4.95 -8.51 10.33
CA LEU A 50 -5.22 -9.64 9.44
C LEU A 50 -5.81 -9.19 8.10
N GLN A 51 -6.75 -8.24 8.11
CA GLN A 51 -7.36 -7.70 6.89
C GLN A 51 -6.33 -6.97 6.00
N ILE A 52 -5.45 -6.16 6.60
CA ILE A 52 -4.38 -5.45 5.88
C ILE A 52 -3.33 -6.43 5.34
N LEU A 53 -2.99 -7.49 6.10
CA LEU A 53 -2.00 -8.49 5.67
C LEU A 53 -2.50 -9.35 4.51
N HIS A 54 -3.78 -9.73 4.52
CA HIS A 54 -4.38 -10.58 3.50
C HIS A 54 -4.56 -9.85 2.16
N CYS A 55 -4.77 -8.53 2.20
CA CYS A 55 -4.87 -7.71 0.99
C CYS A 55 -3.48 -7.17 0.61
N LYS A 56 -2.76 -7.91 -0.24
CA LYS A 56 -1.51 -7.39 -0.82
C LYS A 56 -1.86 -6.12 -1.60
N ASN A 57 -1.37 -4.96 -1.16
CA ASN A 57 -1.60 -3.64 -1.79
C ASN A 57 -0.89 -3.51 -3.14
N ILE A 58 -1.23 -4.38 -4.09
CA ILE A 58 -0.78 -4.34 -5.48
C ILE A 58 -1.88 -3.65 -6.27
N PHE A 59 -1.58 -2.45 -6.75
CA PHE A 59 -2.43 -1.76 -7.69
C PHE A 59 -2.17 -2.32 -9.10
N MET A 60 -3.19 -2.93 -9.70
CA MET A 60 -3.07 -3.60 -10.99
C MET A 60 -4.12 -3.04 -11.96
N THR A 61 -3.71 -2.75 -13.19
CA THR A 61 -4.60 -2.34 -14.28
C THR A 61 -4.47 -3.33 -15.43
N LYS A 62 -5.58 -3.99 -15.81
CA LYS A 62 -5.59 -5.03 -16.87
C LYS A 62 -4.46 -6.08 -16.76
N GLY A 63 -4.13 -6.51 -15.54
CA GLY A 63 -3.06 -7.50 -15.31
C GLY A 63 -1.64 -6.93 -15.23
N VAL A 64 -1.48 -5.61 -15.39
CA VAL A 64 -0.19 -4.92 -15.29
C VAL A 64 -0.11 -4.20 -13.94
N THR A 65 0.92 -4.51 -13.16
CA THR A 65 1.22 -3.78 -11.92
C THR A 65 1.56 -2.33 -12.24
N VAL A 66 0.90 -1.40 -11.56
CA VAL A 66 1.16 0.04 -11.68
C VAL A 66 2.11 0.43 -10.56
N ASP A 67 3.40 0.30 -10.83
CA ASP A 67 4.49 0.66 -9.91
C ASP A 67 5.62 1.40 -10.64
N ALA A 68 6.70 1.70 -9.94
CA ALA A 68 7.88 2.33 -10.54
C ALA A 68 8.50 1.49 -11.68
N THR A 69 8.30 0.17 -11.72
CA THR A 69 8.78 -0.69 -12.80
C THR A 69 8.03 -0.44 -14.10
N LEU A 70 6.72 -0.16 -14.03
CA LEU A 70 5.94 0.27 -15.19
C LEU A 70 6.49 1.58 -15.80
N LEU A 71 6.93 2.52 -14.96
CA LEU A 71 7.53 3.76 -15.43
C LEU A 71 8.87 3.54 -16.14
N THR A 72 9.72 2.66 -15.59
CA THR A 72 10.99 2.30 -16.23
C THR A 72 10.76 1.63 -17.59
N ALA A 73 9.75 0.77 -17.71
CA ALA A 73 9.41 0.09 -18.97
C ALA A 73 8.85 1.03 -20.06
N VAL A 74 8.16 2.10 -19.68
CA VAL A 74 7.57 3.07 -20.62
C VAL A 74 8.55 4.20 -21.00
N SER A 75 9.58 4.44 -20.18
CA SER A 75 10.60 5.46 -20.42
C SER A 75 11.83 4.97 -21.17
N ASN A 76 11.93 3.66 -21.46
CA ASN A 76 13.07 3.03 -22.14
C ASN A 76 12.72 2.65 -23.59
#